data_AF-A0A7F8Q045-F1
#
_entry.id   AF-A0A7F8Q045-F1
#
_cell.length_a   1.000
_cell.length_b   1.000
_cell.length_c   1.000
_cell.angle_alpha   90.00
_cell.angle_beta   90.00
_cell.angle_gamma   90.00
#
_symmetry.space_group_name_H-M   'P 1'
#
loop_
_entity.id
_entity.type
_entity.pdbx_description
1 polymer ?
#
loop_
_entity_poly.entity_id
_entity_poly.type
_entity_poly.pdbx_seq_one_letter_code
_entity_poly.pdbx_strand_id
1 'polypeptide(L)'
;MIFVCSATHKTKSMFFFLAQTEQGDIFKITLETDEDMVTEIRLKYFDTVPVAAAMCVLKTGFLFVASEFGNHYLYQIAHLGDDDEEPEFSSAMPLEEGDTFFFQPRPLKNLVLVDELDSLSPILFCQVWVFPVTSTMSSASQMFLNLNEFQVLSAVKLRYNLRMRFISISVEITRV
;
A
#
# COMPACT_ATOMS: atom_id res chain seq x y z
N MET A 1 -13.71 -10.26 -10.25
CA MET A 1 -13.39 -9.17 -9.32
C MET A 1 -13.88 -9.55 -7.94
N ILE A 2 -12.94 -9.79 -7.03
CA ILE A 2 -13.22 -10.01 -5.61
C ILE A 2 -12.56 -8.91 -4.79
N PHE A 3 -13.18 -8.58 -3.65
CA PHE A 3 -12.55 -7.71 -2.66
C PHE A 3 -11.74 -8.55 -1.69
N VAL A 4 -10.47 -8.19 -1.50
CA VAL A 4 -9.52 -8.91 -0.63
C VAL A 4 -9.64 -8.43 0.81
N CYS A 5 -9.69 -7.11 1.01
CA CYS A 5 -9.83 -6.52 2.32
C CYS A 5 -10.73 -5.29 2.30
N SER A 6 -11.18 -4.88 3.48
CA SER A 6 -11.98 -3.67 3.66
C SER A 6 -11.57 -2.95 4.94
N ALA A 7 -11.67 -1.62 4.91
CA ALA A 7 -11.50 -0.76 6.07
C ALA A 7 -12.75 0.10 6.23
N THR A 8 -13.26 0.18 7.45
CA THR A 8 -14.38 1.06 7.79
C THR A 8 -13.85 2.27 8.53
N HIS A 9 -14.24 3.46 8.08
CA HIS A 9 -13.97 4.69 8.81
C HIS A 9 -15.29 5.38 9.17
N LYS A 10 -15.53 5.53 10.47
CA LYS A 10 -16.72 6.20 11.00
C LYS A 10 -16.32 7.49 11.71
N THR A 11 -16.82 8.60 11.18
CA THR A 11 -16.76 9.93 11.78
C THR A 11 -18.11 10.27 12.40
N LYS A 12 -18.17 11.32 13.22
CA LYS A 12 -19.41 11.80 13.84
C LYS A 12 -20.46 12.26 12.81
N SER A 13 -20.01 12.78 11.67
CA SER A 13 -20.88 13.32 10.61
C SER A 13 -21.09 12.36 9.44
N MET A 14 -20.13 11.49 9.14
CA MET A 14 -20.12 10.66 7.93
C MET A 14 -19.40 9.35 8.21
N PHE A 15 -19.75 8.29 7.47
CA PHE A 15 -19.02 7.04 7.44
C PHE A 15 -18.76 6.66 5.98
N PHE A 16 -17.60 6.07 5.73
CA PHE A 16 -17.24 5.54 4.43
C PHE A 16 -16.46 4.24 4.62
N PHE A 17 -16.44 3.43 3.57
CA PHE A 17 -15.67 2.21 3.51
C PHE A 17 -14.63 2.33 2.41
N LEU A 18 -13.46 1.76 2.65
CA LEU A 18 -12.45 1.53 1.63
C LEU A 18 -12.40 0.03 1.39
N ALA A 19 -12.65 -0.41 0.16
CA ALA A 19 -12.58 -1.82 -0.21
C ALA A 19 -11.50 -2.01 -1.28
N GLN A 20 -10.61 -2.98 -1.09
CA GLN A 20 -9.52 -3.25 -2.02
C GLN A 20 -9.82 -4.48 -2.88
N THR A 21 -9.59 -4.38 -4.19
CA THR A 21 -9.70 -5.52 -5.11
C THR A 21 -8.45 -6.40 -5.10
N GLU A 22 -8.53 -7.57 -5.73
CA GLU A 22 -7.39 -8.46 -5.97
C GLU A 22 -6.22 -7.82 -6.76
N GLN A 23 -6.48 -6.75 -7.50
CA GLN A 23 -5.47 -6.01 -8.26
C GLN A 23 -4.81 -4.89 -7.44
N GLY A 24 -5.28 -4.66 -6.21
CA GLY A 24 -4.78 -3.62 -5.34
C GLY A 24 -5.54 -2.29 -5.43
N ASP A 25 -6.58 -2.22 -6.24
CA ASP A 25 -7.39 -1.01 -6.42
C ASP A 25 -8.30 -0.78 -5.23
N ILE A 26 -8.20 0.41 -4.63
CA ILE A 26 -9.06 0.82 -3.53
C ILE A 26 -10.27 1.57 -4.09
N PHE A 27 -11.44 1.17 -3.66
CA PHE A 27 -12.70 1.86 -3.90
C PHE A 27 -13.21 2.49 -2.62
N LYS A 28 -13.57 3.77 -2.70
CA LYS A 28 -14.35 4.46 -1.69
C LYS A 28 -15.82 4.11 -1.90
N ILE A 29 -16.43 3.53 -0.87
CA ILE A 29 -17.84 3.18 -0.83
C ILE A 29 -18.53 4.09 0.18
N THR A 30 -19.54 4.80 -0.29
CA THR A 30 -20.40 5.67 0.52
C THR A 30 -21.83 5.16 0.43
N LEU A 31 -22.55 5.17 1.55
CA LEU A 31 -23.97 4.85 1.58
C LEU A 31 -24.74 6.15 1.78
N GLU A 32 -25.61 6.47 0.83
CA GLU A 32 -26.58 7.54 1.01
C GLU A 32 -27.79 6.97 1.75
N THR A 33 -28.22 7.68 2.78
CA THR A 33 -29.34 7.30 3.62
C THR A 33 -30.34 8.43 3.65
N ASP A 34 -31.59 8.12 3.36
CA ASP A 34 -32.72 9.02 3.60
C ASP A 34 -33.50 8.48 4.79
N GLU A 35 -33.60 9.29 5.83
CA GLU A 35 -34.13 8.88 7.15
C GLU A 35 -33.43 7.62 7.71
N ASP A 36 -34.13 6.49 7.72
CA ASP A 36 -33.65 5.18 8.22
C ASP A 36 -33.40 4.17 7.07
N MET A 37 -33.56 4.57 5.82
CA MET A 37 -33.43 3.69 4.65
C MET A 37 -32.23 4.07 3.78
N VAL A 38 -31.45 3.07 3.38
CA VAL A 38 -30.35 3.25 2.40
C VAL A 38 -30.98 3.45 1.02
N THR A 39 -30.73 4.61 0.40
CA THR A 39 -31.30 4.96 -0.90
C THR A 39 -30.38 4.52 -2.05
N GLU A 40 -29.08 4.74 -1.90
CA GLU A 40 -28.11 4.38 -2.92
C GLU A 40 -26.73 4.05 -2.33
N ILE A 41 -26.02 3.18 -3.02
CA ILE A 41 -24.61 2.87 -2.75
C ILE A 41 -23.79 3.57 -3.81
N ARG A 42 -22.89 4.45 -3.38
CA ARG A 42 -21.95 5.14 -4.26
C ARG A 42 -20.58 4.49 -4.16
N LEU A 43 -20.03 4.11 -5.30
CA LEU A 43 -18.67 3.62 -5.46
C LEU A 43 -17.84 4.64 -6.25
N LYS A 44 -16.64 4.94 -5.76
CA LYS A 44 -15.66 5.77 -6.48
C LYS A 44 -14.30 5.11 -6.40
N TYR A 45 -13.57 5.10 -7.52
CA TYR A 45 -12.17 4.67 -7.52
C TYR A 45 -11.33 5.69 -6.72
N PHE A 46 -10.46 5.19 -5.84
CA PHE A 46 -9.72 6.04 -4.90
C PHE A 46 -8.26 6.17 -5.28
N ASP A 47 -7.52 5.05 -5.25
CA ASP A 47 -6.11 4.94 -5.63
C ASP A 47 -5.75 3.43 -5.69
N THR A 48 -4.61 3.09 -6.30
CA THR A 48 -4.09 1.71 -6.33
C THR A 48 -2.88 1.59 -5.40
N VAL A 49 -2.91 0.59 -4.51
CA VAL A 49 -1.80 0.26 -3.60
C VAL A 49 -1.50 -1.24 -3.67
N PRO A 50 -0.34 -1.71 -3.16
CA PRO A 50 -0.05 -3.14 -3.08
C PRO A 50 -1.17 -3.91 -2.36
N VAL A 51 -1.43 -5.13 -2.81
CA VAL A 51 -2.51 -5.98 -2.26
C VAL A 51 -2.27 -6.20 -0.76
N ALA A 52 -3.26 -5.84 0.04
CA ALA A 52 -3.18 -5.84 1.49
C ALA A 52 -4.04 -6.93 2.10
N ALA A 53 -3.47 -7.62 3.08
CA ALA A 53 -4.19 -8.55 3.94
C ALA A 53 -5.22 -7.80 4.79
N ALA A 54 -4.86 -6.59 5.24
CA ALA A 54 -5.72 -5.74 6.04
C ALA A 54 -5.40 -4.26 5.81
N MET A 55 -6.43 -3.43 5.89
CA MET A 55 -6.33 -1.97 5.84
C MET A 55 -6.92 -1.36 7.10
N CYS A 56 -6.26 -0.33 7.62
CA CYS A 56 -6.72 0.40 8.80
C CYS A 56 -6.74 1.89 8.51
N VAL A 57 -7.91 2.52 8.61
CA VAL A 57 -8.03 3.99 8.53
C VAL A 57 -7.99 4.58 9.94
N LEU A 58 -7.01 5.43 10.18
CA LEU A 58 -6.82 6.13 11.45
C LEU A 58 -7.55 7.47 11.43
N LYS A 59 -8.10 7.86 12.60
CA LYS A 59 -8.82 9.14 12.79
C LYS A 59 -7.98 10.38 12.50
N THR A 60 -6.66 10.24 12.50
CA THR A 60 -5.70 11.30 12.18
C THR A 60 -5.51 11.52 10.68
N GLY A 61 -6.25 10.81 9.82
CA GLY A 61 -6.17 10.93 8.36
C GLY A 61 -5.06 10.06 7.74
N PHE A 62 -4.75 8.93 8.37
CA PHE A 62 -3.76 7.99 7.85
C PHE A 62 -4.42 6.67 7.45
N LEU A 63 -3.90 6.06 6.39
CA LEU A 63 -4.26 4.74 5.92
C LEU A 63 -3.05 3.82 6.10
N PHE A 64 -3.15 2.87 7.00
CA PHE A 64 -2.17 1.80 7.14
C PHE A 64 -2.56 0.62 6.28
N VAL A 65 -1.65 0.19 5.41
CA VAL A 65 -1.83 -0.88 4.43
C VAL A 65 -0.88 -2.01 4.80
N ALA A 66 -1.45 -3.08 5.37
CA ALA A 66 -0.70 -4.28 5.70
C ALA A 66 -0.66 -5.21 4.49
N SER A 67 0.33 -5.01 3.62
CA SER A 67 0.59 -5.86 2.44
C SER A 67 0.62 -7.35 2.80
N GLU A 68 0.04 -8.21 1.96
CA GLU A 68 0.06 -9.67 2.17
C GLU A 68 1.49 -10.24 2.13
N PHE A 69 2.29 -9.67 1.23
CA PHE A 69 3.69 -10.00 1.01
C PHE A 69 4.48 -8.70 0.89
N GLY A 70 5.76 -8.72 1.26
CA GLY A 70 6.62 -7.56 1.20
C GLY A 70 6.32 -6.52 2.28
N ASN A 71 6.84 -5.31 2.05
CA ASN A 71 6.82 -4.20 3.00
C ASN A 71 5.40 -3.70 3.23
N HIS A 72 5.14 -3.21 4.44
CA HIS A 72 3.86 -2.56 4.78
C HIS A 72 3.99 -1.05 4.58
N TYR A 73 2.89 -0.39 4.24
CA TYR A 73 2.92 1.01 3.87
C TYR A 73 2.01 1.84 4.77
N LEU A 74 2.49 3.02 5.15
CA LEU A 74 1.69 4.03 5.83
C LEU A 74 1.49 5.21 4.89
N TYR A 75 0.24 5.40 4.48
CA TYR A 75 -0.17 6.53 3.64
C TYR A 75 -0.89 7.59 4.48
N GLN A 76 -0.74 8.85 4.08
CA GLN A 76 -1.58 9.95 4.55
C GLN A 76 -2.65 10.24 3.49
N ILE A 77 -3.90 10.36 3.93
CA ILE A 77 -5.02 10.74 3.09
C ILE A 77 -4.95 12.26 2.92
N ALA A 78 -4.47 12.71 1.77
CA ALA A 78 -4.40 14.15 1.45
C ALA A 78 -5.76 14.67 0.99
N HIS A 79 -6.45 13.89 0.16
CA HIS A 79 -7.76 14.22 -0.37
C HIS A 79 -8.70 13.02 -0.20
N LEU A 80 -9.96 13.28 0.15
CA LEU A 80 -11.00 12.25 0.30
C LEU A 80 -11.63 11.85 -1.04
N GLY A 81 -11.09 12.32 -2.17
CA GLY A 81 -11.57 11.99 -3.51
C GLY A 81 -12.93 12.58 -3.86
N ASP A 82 -13.47 13.52 -3.08
CA ASP A 82 -14.81 14.10 -3.30
C ASP A 82 -14.84 15.12 -4.46
N ASP A 83 -13.71 15.77 -4.78
CA ASP A 83 -13.61 16.83 -5.81
C ASP A 83 -12.99 16.38 -7.15
N ASP A 84 -12.67 15.09 -7.28
CA ASP A 84 -12.08 14.57 -8.53
C ASP A 84 -13.15 14.40 -9.61
N GLU A 85 -12.84 14.80 -10.86
CA GLU A 85 -13.62 14.56 -12.11
C GLU A 85 -13.85 13.08 -12.45
N GLU A 86 -13.53 12.18 -11.51
CA GLU A 86 -13.71 10.77 -11.69
C GLU A 86 -15.18 10.38 -11.61
N PRO A 87 -15.60 9.42 -12.45
CA PRO A 87 -16.97 8.95 -12.44
C PRO A 87 -17.30 8.33 -11.09
N GLU A 88 -18.36 8.85 -10.47
CA GLU A 88 -19.01 8.24 -9.32
C GLU A 88 -20.10 7.30 -9.81
N PHE A 89 -20.11 6.10 -9.27
CA PHE A 89 -21.05 5.06 -9.66
C PHE A 89 -22.11 4.93 -8.58
N SER A 90 -23.38 5.12 -8.92
CA SER A 90 -24.51 4.88 -8.02
C SER A 90 -25.23 3.59 -8.40
N SER A 91 -25.66 2.82 -7.40
CA SER A 91 -26.53 1.66 -7.58
C SER A 91 -27.89 1.98 -8.21
N ALA A 92 -28.29 3.27 -8.23
CA ALA A 92 -29.53 3.72 -8.86
C ALA A 92 -29.40 3.91 -10.39
N MET A 93 -28.18 3.87 -10.94
CA MET A 93 -27.97 3.96 -12.38
C MET A 93 -28.32 2.61 -13.05
N PRO A 94 -29.29 2.58 -13.97
CA PRO A 94 -29.60 1.37 -14.70
C PRO A 94 -28.45 1.07 -15.67
N LEU A 95 -27.65 0.06 -15.35
CA LEU A 95 -26.74 -0.55 -16.30
C LEU A 95 -27.49 -1.61 -17.12
N GLU A 96 -27.18 -1.70 -18.41
CA GLU A 96 -27.61 -2.83 -19.22
C GLU A 96 -26.94 -4.13 -18.72
N GLU A 97 -27.64 -5.26 -18.80
CA GLU A 97 -27.11 -6.56 -18.37
C GLU A 97 -25.81 -6.89 -19.14
N GLY A 98 -24.67 -6.71 -18.50
CA GLY A 98 -23.35 -7.03 -19.06
C GLY A 98 -22.38 -5.85 -19.14
N ASP A 99 -22.85 -4.61 -18.93
CA ASP A 99 -21.95 -3.46 -18.84
C ASP A 99 -21.26 -3.43 -17.47
N THR A 100 -19.94 -3.54 -17.50
CA THR A 100 -19.09 -3.35 -16.33
C THR A 100 -18.46 -1.98 -16.37
N PHE A 101 -18.33 -1.34 -15.21
CA PHE A 101 -17.69 -0.05 -15.09
C PHE A 101 -16.21 -0.12 -15.47
N PHE A 102 -15.76 0.83 -16.28
CA PHE A 102 -14.36 1.00 -16.62
C PHE A 102 -13.78 2.20 -15.87
N PHE A 103 -12.64 2.00 -15.24
CA PHE A 103 -11.81 3.04 -14.66
C PHE A 103 -10.39 2.89 -15.22
N GLN A 104 -9.62 3.98 -15.25
CA GLN A 104 -8.22 3.93 -15.63
C GLN A 104 -7.36 4.00 -14.36
N PRO A 105 -6.51 2.98 -14.10
CA PRO A 105 -5.56 3.03 -12.99
C PRO A 105 -4.68 4.28 -13.09
N ARG A 106 -4.58 5.02 -11.99
CA ARG A 106 -3.81 6.27 -11.92
C ARG A 106 -2.73 6.18 -10.84
N PRO A 107 -1.64 6.96 -10.95
CA PRO A 107 -0.70 7.10 -9.85
C PRO A 107 -1.37 7.77 -8.65
N LEU A 108 -0.84 7.50 -7.46
CA LEU A 108 -1.36 7.98 -6.17
C LEU A 108 -1.63 9.49 -6.22
N LYS A 109 -2.91 9.88 -6.09
CA LYS A 109 -3.35 11.28 -6.05
C LYS A 109 -3.98 11.63 -4.70
N ASN A 110 -4.75 10.71 -4.14
CA ASN A 110 -5.45 10.89 -2.87
C ASN A 110 -4.57 10.49 -1.68
N LEU A 111 -3.69 9.53 -1.89
CA LEU A 111 -2.76 9.00 -0.90
C LEU A 111 -1.33 9.53 -1.10
N VAL A 112 -0.67 9.89 0.00
CA VAL A 112 0.75 10.25 0.02
C VAL A 112 1.50 9.23 0.86
N LEU A 113 2.54 8.61 0.31
CA LEU A 113 3.38 7.68 1.08
C LEU A 113 4.15 8.45 2.15
N VAL A 114 3.95 8.09 3.42
CA VAL A 114 4.62 8.72 4.57
C VAL A 114 5.73 7.85 5.10
N ASP A 115 5.44 6.55 5.27
CA ASP A 115 6.41 5.62 5.82
C ASP A 115 6.27 4.23 5.18
N GLU A 116 7.38 3.51 5.19
CA GLU A 116 7.48 2.15 4.68
C GLU A 116 8.11 1.29 5.78
N LEU A 117 7.36 0.26 6.19
CA LEU A 117 7.78 -0.70 7.18
C LEU A 117 8.39 -1.91 6.48
N ASP A 118 9.72 -2.00 6.56
CA ASP A 118 10.49 -3.12 6.04
C ASP A 118 9.98 -4.45 6.63
N SER A 119 9.51 -5.34 5.76
CA SER A 119 9.05 -6.68 6.10
C SER A 119 9.84 -7.68 5.28
N LEU A 120 10.31 -8.72 5.96
CA LEU A 120 11.06 -9.82 5.33
C LEU A 120 10.11 -10.93 4.88
N SER A 121 8.79 -10.71 4.92
CA SER A 121 7.82 -11.72 4.50
C SER A 121 7.65 -11.73 2.98
N PRO A 122 7.61 -12.89 2.31
CA PRO A 122 7.92 -14.22 2.82
C PRO A 122 9.41 -14.56 2.63
N ILE A 123 10.08 -15.04 3.68
CA ILE A 123 11.45 -15.58 3.55
C ILE A 123 11.37 -16.96 2.89
N LEU A 124 11.67 -17.03 1.60
CA LEU A 124 11.71 -18.31 0.89
C LEU A 124 13.02 -19.05 1.11
N PHE A 125 14.13 -18.32 1.18
CA PHE A 125 15.46 -18.90 1.35
C PHE A 125 16.36 -17.98 2.16
N CYS A 126 17.09 -18.57 3.10
CA CYS A 126 18.02 -17.87 3.98
C CYS A 126 19.37 -18.57 3.96
N GLN A 127 20.43 -17.81 3.64
CA GLN A 127 21.80 -18.31 3.71
C GLN A 127 22.65 -17.41 4.61
N VAL A 128 23.30 -18.01 5.60
CA VAL A 128 24.19 -17.29 6.52
C VAL A 128 25.63 -17.51 6.07
N TRP A 129 26.33 -16.40 5.81
CA TRP A 129 27.75 -16.41 5.46
C TRP A 129 28.56 -15.66 6.52
N VAL A 130 29.64 -16.28 6.99
CA VAL A 130 30.62 -15.65 7.87
C VAL A 130 31.84 -15.32 7.02
N PHE A 131 32.06 -14.04 6.75
CA PHE A 131 33.28 -13.61 6.07
C PHE A 131 34.42 -13.49 7.08
N PRO A 132 35.57 -14.14 6.85
CA PRO A 132 36.75 -13.92 7.66
C PRO A 132 37.23 -12.48 7.47
N VAL A 133 37.71 -11.86 8.55
CA VAL A 133 38.17 -10.47 8.58
C VAL A 133 39.35 -10.29 7.63
N THR A 134 39.15 -9.57 6.52
CA THR A 134 40.23 -8.97 5.73
C THR A 134 40.06 -7.45 5.76
N SER A 135 41.00 -6.81 6.48
CA SER A 135 41.43 -5.39 6.57
C SER A 135 40.47 -4.20 6.42
N THR A 136 39.19 -4.33 6.05
CA THR A 136 38.25 -3.20 5.95
C THR A 136 36.80 -3.49 6.40
N MET A 137 36.47 -4.70 6.88
CA MET A 137 35.12 -5.02 7.38
C MET A 137 35.15 -5.64 8.78
N SER A 138 34.22 -5.19 9.64
CA SER A 138 34.02 -5.73 10.99
C SER A 138 33.67 -7.21 10.96
N SER A 139 34.07 -7.95 11.99
CA SER A 139 33.85 -9.39 12.25
C SER A 139 32.38 -9.81 12.46
N ALA A 140 31.44 -9.21 11.74
CA ALA A 140 30.01 -9.48 11.89
C ALA A 140 29.53 -10.48 10.84
N SER A 141 28.91 -11.57 11.31
CA SER A 141 28.15 -12.52 10.48
C SER A 141 27.07 -11.78 9.68
N GLN A 142 26.92 -12.14 8.41
CA GLN A 142 25.97 -11.52 7.49
C GLN A 142 24.96 -12.56 7.02
N MET A 143 23.68 -12.23 7.10
CA MET A 143 22.60 -13.10 6.63
C MET A 143 22.08 -12.54 5.30
N PHE A 144 22.04 -13.39 4.28
CA PHE A 144 21.44 -13.08 2.98
C PHE A 144 20.09 -13.77 2.91
N LEU A 145 19.05 -12.96 2.71
CA LEU A 145 17.68 -13.43 2.55
C LEU A 145 17.26 -13.21 1.10
N ASN A 146 16.69 -14.23 0.48
CA ASN A 146 15.99 -14.09 -0.79
C ASN A 146 14.49 -14.00 -0.49
N LEU A 147 13.91 -12.87 -0.87
CA LEU A 147 12.47 -12.62 -0.85
C LEU A 147 12.01 -12.63 -2.30
N ASN A 148 11.07 -13.52 -2.66
CA ASN A 148 10.35 -13.36 -3.92
C ASN A 148 9.07 -12.61 -3.64
N GLU A 149 8.93 -11.46 -4.28
CA GLU A 149 7.63 -10.96 -4.71
C GLU A 149 7.44 -11.36 -6.18
N PHE A 150 6.20 -11.54 -6.64
CA PHE A 150 5.89 -12.14 -7.94
C PHE A 150 6.45 -11.40 -9.17
N GLN A 151 7.19 -10.29 -9.03
CA GLN A 151 8.06 -9.70 -10.08
C GLN A 151 9.36 -9.03 -9.57
N VAL A 152 9.66 -9.02 -8.27
CA VAL A 152 10.87 -8.39 -7.71
C VAL A 152 11.61 -9.37 -6.81
N LEU A 153 12.73 -9.90 -7.32
CA LEU A 153 13.71 -10.63 -6.51
C LEU A 153 14.51 -9.60 -5.72
N SER A 154 14.23 -9.47 -4.41
CA SER A 154 15.04 -8.67 -3.51
C SER A 154 15.95 -9.57 -2.67
N ALA A 155 17.26 -9.32 -2.77
CA ALA A 155 18.25 -9.94 -1.91
C ALA A 155 18.59 -8.97 -0.78
N VAL A 156 18.09 -9.25 0.42
CA VAL A 156 18.33 -8.38 1.58
C VAL A 156 19.53 -8.89 2.35
N LYS A 157 20.52 -8.01 2.54
CA LYS A 157 21.71 -8.27 3.34
C LYS A 157 21.52 -7.71 4.74
N LEU A 158 21.31 -8.59 5.71
CA LEU A 158 21.17 -8.20 7.11
C LEU A 158 22.53 -8.18 7.82
N ARG A 159 22.77 -7.11 8.56
CA ARG A 159 23.86 -6.99 9.54
C ARG A 159 23.26 -6.67 10.89
N TYR A 160 23.69 -7.38 11.93
CA TYR A 160 23.29 -7.08 13.30
C TYR A 160 24.06 -5.85 13.81
N ASN A 161 23.54 -4.64 13.53
CA ASN A 161 24.11 -3.34 13.92
C ASN A 161 22.99 -2.27 14.04
N LEU A 162 23.33 -1.09 14.57
CA LEU A 162 22.44 0.09 14.54
C LEU A 162 22.12 0.50 13.10
N ARG A 163 20.85 0.81 12.81
CA ARG A 163 20.39 1.30 11.49
C ARG A 163 20.97 2.70 11.26
N MET A 164 21.90 2.83 10.30
CA MET A 164 22.43 4.13 9.87
C MET A 164 21.59 4.70 8.74
N ARG A 165 21.21 5.99 8.82
CA ARG A 165 20.58 6.73 7.73
C ARG A 165 21.65 7.50 6.97
N PHE A 166 21.83 7.19 5.68
CA PHE A 166 22.69 7.98 4.80
C PHE A 166 21.97 9.26 4.41
N ILE A 167 22.55 10.43 4.73
CA ILE A 167 21.97 11.75 4.43
C ILE A 167 22.45 12.26 3.06
N SER A 168 23.67 11.92 2.65
CA SER A 168 24.21 12.17 1.32
C SER A 168 25.30 11.15 0.98
N ILE A 169 25.45 10.87 -0.31
CA ILE A 169 26.57 10.08 -0.85
C ILE A 169 27.22 10.96 -1.92
N SER A 170 28.38 11.55 -1.60
CA SER A 170 29.18 12.27 -2.57
C SER A 170 30.03 11.26 -3.35
N VAL A 171 29.72 11.08 -4.64
CA VAL A 171 30.52 10.25 -5.54
C VAL A 171 31.58 11.15 -6.18
N GLU A 172 32.82 11.10 -5.66
CA GLU A 172 33.96 11.70 -6.35
C GLU A 172 34.34 10.80 -7.54
N ILE A 173 34.03 11.27 -8.75
CA ILE A 173 34.53 10.67 -9.99
C ILE A 173 35.91 11.25 -10.23
N THR A 174 36.95 10.56 -9.77
CA THR A 174 38.33 10.87 -10.18
C THR A 174 38.47 10.49 -11.66
N ARG A 175 38.47 11.50 -12.55
CA ARG A 175 38.87 11.30 -13.94
C ARG A 175 40.37 10.99 -13.96
N VAL A 176 40.72 9.84 -14.52
CA VAL A 176 42.09 9.45 -14.88
C VAL A 176 42.55 10.26 -16.08
#